data_AF-A0A1I1DNY4-F1
#
_entry.id   AF-A0A1I1DNY4-F1
#
_cell.length_a   1.000
_cell.length_b   1.000
_cell.length_c   1.000
_cell.angle_alpha   90.00
_cell.angle_beta   90.00
_cell.angle_gamma   90.00
#
_symmetry.space_group_name_H-M   'P 1'
#
loop_
_entity.id
_entity.type
_entity.pdbx_description
1 polymer ?
#
loop_
_entity_poly.entity_id
_entity_poly.type
_entity_poly.pdbx_seq_one_letter_code
_entity_poly.pdbx_strand_id
1 'polypeptide(L)'
;MRSMQNWFDEYAESHQNIFNKIVHTICVPSIFFCVIGLFASIPVSLSSVFPEALAAYAHLGTVVVIAGLVFYLRVSPAMFVGMAAVSVASLWGVAYINTHFSTPLWQICLTVFVVAWIGQFIGHKVEGKKPSFFKDLQFLMIGPAWLLGFVYKKVGLKY
;
A
#
# COMPACT_ATOMS: atom_id res chain seq x y z
N MET A 1 -6.21 6.67 -21.46
CA MET A 1 -5.92 6.42 -20.03
C MET A 1 -4.47 6.78 -19.78
N ARG A 2 -4.13 7.34 -18.61
CA ARG A 2 -2.71 7.58 -18.25
C ARG A 2 -1.98 6.25 -18.12
N SER A 3 -0.79 6.15 -18.72
CA SER A 3 0.08 4.98 -18.54
C SER A 3 0.66 4.94 -17.13
N MET A 4 1.16 3.78 -16.70
CA MET A 4 1.86 3.65 -15.41
C MET A 4 3.10 4.56 -15.35
N GLN A 5 3.82 4.68 -16.46
CA GLN A 5 4.97 5.57 -16.57
C GLN A 5 4.58 7.04 -16.36
N ASN A 6 3.47 7.51 -16.97
CA ASN A 6 2.98 8.89 -16.76
C ASN A 6 2.62 9.16 -15.30
N TRP A 7 2.01 8.19 -14.60
CA TRP A 7 1.74 8.31 -13.16
C TRP A 7 3.02 8.39 -12.33
N PHE A 8 4.02 7.59 -12.68
CA PHE A 8 5.30 7.55 -11.97
C PHE A 8 6.12 8.81 -12.20
N ASP A 9 6.09 9.36 -13.40
CA ASP A 9 6.77 10.61 -13.72
C ASP A 9 6.17 11.77 -12.92
N GLU A 10 4.84 11.91 -12.89
CA GLU A 10 4.21 12.94 -12.06
C GLU A 10 4.44 12.71 -10.56
N TYR A 11 4.34 11.46 -10.09
CA TYR A 11 4.62 11.17 -8.69
C TYR A 11 6.07 11.52 -8.33
N ALA A 12 7.02 11.27 -9.22
CA ALA A 12 8.43 11.61 -9.00
C ALA A 12 8.65 13.12 -8.90
N GLU A 13 7.83 13.99 -9.52
CA GLU A 13 8.00 15.45 -9.44
C GLU A 13 8.00 15.96 -8.00
N SER A 14 7.22 15.34 -7.09
CA SER A 14 7.15 15.69 -5.67
C SER A 14 8.05 14.84 -4.77
N HIS A 15 8.96 14.07 -5.36
CA HIS A 15 9.90 13.20 -4.66
C HIS A 15 11.25 13.25 -5.36
N GLN A 16 11.99 14.35 -5.22
CA GLN A 16 13.34 14.51 -5.75
C GLN A 16 14.40 14.40 -4.65
N ASN A 17 14.11 14.92 -3.45
CA ASN A 17 15.04 14.94 -2.32
C ASN A 17 15.32 13.52 -1.80
N ILE A 18 16.60 13.22 -1.55
CA ILE A 18 17.06 11.90 -1.09
C ILE A 18 16.44 11.53 0.27
N PHE A 19 16.40 12.47 1.22
CA PHE A 19 15.79 12.24 2.53
C PHE A 19 14.30 11.92 2.38
N ASN A 20 13.57 12.70 1.58
CA ASN A 20 12.15 12.46 1.33
C ASN A 20 11.91 11.08 0.70
N LYS A 21 12.73 10.68 -0.28
CA LYS A 21 12.67 9.34 -0.89
C LYS A 21 12.92 8.22 0.12
N ILE A 22 13.94 8.34 0.98
CA ILE A 22 14.25 7.32 2.01
C ILE A 22 13.08 7.17 2.97
N VAL A 23 12.54 8.28 3.47
CA VAL A 23 11.36 8.29 4.34
C VAL A 23 10.18 7.60 3.66
N HIS A 24 9.91 7.91 2.38
CA HIS A 24 8.83 7.29 1.62
C HIS A 24 9.03 5.79 1.40
N THR A 25 10.25 5.33 1.11
CA THR A 25 10.56 3.90 0.94
C THR A 25 10.22 3.08 2.19
N ILE A 26 10.27 3.67 3.38
CA ILE A 26 9.91 3.00 4.63
C ILE A 26 8.41 3.21 4.94
N CYS A 27 7.95 4.46 4.91
CA CYS A 27 6.61 4.80 5.37
C CYS A 27 5.50 4.32 4.42
N VAL A 28 5.71 4.35 3.09
CA VAL A 28 4.67 3.95 2.13
C VAL A 28 4.30 2.46 2.27
N PRO A 29 5.26 1.51 2.33
CA PRO A 29 4.92 0.10 2.59
C PRO A 29 4.25 -0.10 3.95
N SER A 30 4.70 0.60 5.00
CA SER A 30 4.08 0.52 6.33
C SER A 30 2.63 1.01 6.30
N ILE A 31 2.36 2.13 5.64
CA ILE A 31 1.01 2.69 5.48
C ILE A 31 0.13 1.75 4.67
N PHE A 32 0.63 1.23 3.55
CA PHE A 32 -0.09 0.26 2.73
C PHE A 32 -0.52 -0.97 3.55
N PHE A 33 0.41 -1.57 4.28
CA PHE A 33 0.13 -2.69 5.18
C PHE A 33 -0.90 -2.34 6.25
N CYS A 34 -0.72 -1.18 6.91
CA CYS A 34 -1.61 -0.77 8.00
C CYS A 34 -3.01 -0.42 7.51
N VAL A 35 -3.19 0.12 6.30
CA VAL A 35 -4.53 0.32 5.72
C VAL A 35 -5.25 -1.03 5.62
N ILE A 36 -4.60 -2.06 5.10
CA ILE A 36 -5.18 -3.41 5.02
C ILE A 36 -5.56 -3.92 6.41
N GLY A 37 -4.64 -3.83 7.38
CA GLY A 37 -4.89 -4.29 8.75
C GLY A 37 -5.98 -3.51 9.50
N LEU A 38 -6.07 -2.20 9.30
CA LEU A 38 -7.10 -1.35 9.90
C LEU A 38 -8.48 -1.72 9.35
N PHE A 39 -8.63 -1.89 8.04
CA PHE A 39 -9.88 -2.37 7.45
C PHE A 39 -10.20 -3.81 7.86
N ALA A 40 -9.18 -4.68 7.98
CA ALA A 40 -9.36 -6.04 8.48
C ALA A 40 -9.88 -6.08 9.93
N SER A 41 -9.59 -5.05 10.72
CA SER A 41 -10.00 -4.96 12.13
C SER A 41 -11.41 -4.40 12.35
N ILE A 42 -12.10 -3.96 11.29
CA ILE A 42 -13.50 -3.53 11.39
C ILE A 42 -14.35 -4.79 11.63
N PRO A 43 -15.27 -4.81 12.62
CA PRO A 43 -16.01 -6.00 13.03
C PRO A 43 -17.14 -6.36 12.05
N VAL A 44 -16.76 -6.70 10.81
CA VAL A 44 -17.64 -7.17 9.73
C VAL A 44 -17.12 -8.51 9.27
N SER A 45 -17.92 -9.57 9.45
CA SER A 45 -17.57 -10.90 8.94
C SER A 45 -18.03 -11.07 7.50
N LEU A 46 -17.11 -11.47 6.62
CA LEU A 46 -17.41 -11.92 5.27
C LEU A 46 -17.29 -13.45 5.14
N SER A 47 -17.22 -14.18 6.25
CA SER A 47 -16.95 -15.62 6.26
C SER A 47 -17.98 -16.46 5.49
N SER A 48 -19.21 -15.98 5.33
CA SER A 48 -20.25 -16.64 4.53
C SER A 48 -20.01 -16.58 3.02
N VAL A 49 -19.14 -15.68 2.56
CA VAL A 49 -18.82 -15.46 1.14
C VAL A 49 -17.52 -16.18 0.74
N PHE A 50 -16.66 -16.50 1.71
CA PHE A 50 -15.36 -17.13 1.48
C PHE A 50 -15.37 -18.61 1.87
N PRO A 51 -14.58 -19.47 1.21
CA PRO A 51 -14.33 -20.82 1.68
C PRO A 51 -13.75 -20.81 3.10
N GLU A 52 -14.05 -21.83 3.90
CA GLU A 52 -13.58 -21.95 5.28
C GLU A 52 -12.04 -21.87 5.40
N ALA A 53 -11.33 -22.48 4.43
CA ALA A 53 -9.87 -22.40 4.34
C ALA A 53 -9.30 -20.98 4.19
N LEU A 54 -10.14 -20.01 3.81
CA LEU A 54 -9.78 -18.60 3.64
C LEU A 54 -10.46 -17.69 4.68
N ALA A 55 -11.07 -18.25 5.73
CA ALA A 55 -11.79 -17.47 6.74
C ALA A 55 -10.93 -16.40 7.41
N ALA A 56 -9.63 -16.68 7.62
CA ALA A 56 -8.68 -15.71 8.19
C ALA A 56 -8.50 -14.44 7.34
N TYR A 57 -8.85 -14.49 6.05
CA TYR A 57 -8.75 -13.38 5.10
C TYR A 57 -10.13 -12.79 4.73
N ALA A 58 -11.22 -13.30 5.32
CA ALA A 58 -12.59 -12.92 4.97
C ALA A 58 -13.05 -11.63 5.70
N HIS A 59 -12.34 -10.53 5.46
CA HIS A 59 -12.54 -9.24 6.11
C HIS A 59 -12.43 -8.07 5.12
N LEU A 60 -12.80 -6.85 5.54
CA LEU A 60 -12.81 -5.68 4.64
C LEU A 60 -11.43 -5.31 4.08
N GLY A 61 -10.33 -5.63 4.77
CA GLY A 61 -8.97 -5.45 4.22
C GLY A 61 -8.75 -6.16 2.88
N THR A 62 -9.32 -7.36 2.68
CA THR A 62 -9.25 -8.11 1.42
C THR A 62 -10.07 -7.45 0.33
N VAL A 63 -11.22 -6.86 0.67
CA VAL A 63 -12.04 -6.09 -0.27
C VAL A 63 -11.27 -4.87 -0.78
N VAL A 64 -10.58 -4.16 0.11
CA VAL A 64 -9.71 -3.03 -0.25
C VAL A 64 -8.58 -3.46 -1.17
N VAL A 65 -7.92 -4.59 -0.88
CA VAL A 65 -6.89 -5.17 -1.75
C VAL A 65 -7.45 -5.48 -3.14
N ILE A 66 -8.59 -6.17 -3.23
CA ILE A 66 -9.22 -6.52 -4.51
C ILE A 66 -9.54 -5.26 -5.32
N ALA A 67 -10.12 -4.23 -4.68
CA ALA A 67 -10.40 -2.96 -5.34
C ALA A 67 -9.14 -2.28 -5.90
N GLY A 68 -8.05 -2.27 -5.12
CA GLY A 68 -6.74 -1.76 -5.58
C GLY A 68 -6.14 -2.59 -6.71
N LEU A 69 -6.26 -3.92 -6.66
CA LEU A 69 -5.79 -4.80 -7.72
C LEU A 69 -6.57 -4.59 -9.03
N VAL A 70 -7.88 -4.35 -8.97
CA VAL A 70 -8.66 -3.97 -10.16
C VAL A 70 -8.14 -2.66 -10.77
N PHE A 71 -7.74 -1.70 -9.95
CA PHE A 71 -7.09 -0.48 -10.44
C PHE A 71 -5.77 -0.80 -11.17
N TYR A 72 -4.87 -1.58 -10.56
CA TYR A 72 -3.60 -1.93 -11.22
C TYR A 72 -3.80 -2.73 -12.50
N LEU A 73 -4.76 -3.67 -12.52
CA LEU A 73 -5.07 -4.48 -13.70
C LEU A 73 -5.48 -3.59 -14.89
N ARG A 74 -6.24 -2.52 -14.63
CA ARG A 74 -6.67 -1.56 -15.66
C ARG A 74 -5.55 -0.66 -16.17
N VAL A 75 -4.55 -0.35 -15.35
CA VAL A 75 -3.46 0.57 -15.71
C VAL A 75 -2.24 -0.16 -16.27
N SER A 76 -1.84 -1.28 -15.66
CA SER A 76 -0.70 -2.11 -16.08
C SER A 76 -0.85 -3.54 -15.53
N PRO A 77 -1.11 -4.54 -16.40
CA PRO A 77 -1.15 -5.95 -16.00
C PRO A 77 0.16 -6.44 -15.36
N ALA A 78 1.29 -5.89 -15.77
CA ALA A 78 2.59 -6.23 -15.17
C ALA A 78 2.67 -5.72 -13.73
N MET A 79 2.20 -4.49 -13.46
CA MET A 79 2.14 -3.95 -12.10
C MET A 79 1.11 -4.67 -11.23
N PHE A 80 0.00 -5.13 -11.83
CA PHE A 80 -0.98 -5.96 -11.14
C PHE A 80 -0.34 -7.22 -10.53
N VAL A 81 0.48 -7.96 -11.30
CA VAL A 81 1.13 -9.18 -10.80
C VAL A 81 2.03 -8.87 -9.59
N GLY A 82 2.83 -7.82 -9.68
CA GLY A 82 3.72 -7.42 -8.61
C GLY A 82 2.99 -6.95 -7.36
N MET A 83 1.98 -6.08 -7.54
CA MET A 83 1.16 -5.60 -6.43
C MET A 83 0.29 -6.71 -5.83
N ALA A 84 -0.11 -7.73 -6.60
CA ALA A 84 -0.78 -8.92 -6.08
C ALA A 84 0.15 -9.69 -5.14
N ALA A 85 1.41 -9.90 -5.51
CA ALA A 85 2.39 -10.54 -4.63
C ALA A 85 2.62 -9.75 -3.33
N VAL A 86 2.78 -8.42 -3.42
CA VAL A 86 2.92 -7.54 -2.24
C VAL A 86 1.67 -7.60 -1.36
N SER A 87 0.48 -7.65 -1.97
CA SER A 87 -0.79 -7.72 -1.24
C SER A 87 -0.98 -9.07 -0.54
N VAL A 88 -0.61 -10.18 -1.17
CA VAL A 88 -0.62 -11.52 -0.54
C VAL A 88 0.30 -11.55 0.68
N ALA A 89 1.53 -11.05 0.55
CA ALA A 89 2.45 -10.94 1.68
C ALA A 89 1.88 -10.07 2.81
N SER A 90 1.20 -8.97 2.47
CA SER A 90 0.57 -8.08 3.44
C SER A 90 -0.61 -8.75 4.15
N LEU A 91 -1.48 -9.45 3.42
CA LEU A 91 -2.59 -10.20 4.00
C LEU A 91 -2.10 -11.33 4.91
N TRP A 92 -1.04 -12.04 4.51
CA TRP A 92 -0.41 -13.04 5.36
C TRP A 92 0.13 -12.42 6.65
N GLY A 93 0.84 -11.28 6.56
CA GLY A 93 1.33 -10.57 7.74
C GLY A 93 0.22 -10.06 8.66
N VAL A 94 -0.89 -9.58 8.09
CA VAL A 94 -2.09 -9.17 8.85
C VAL A 94 -2.68 -10.34 9.61
N ALA A 95 -2.89 -11.48 8.94
CA ALA A 95 -3.38 -12.70 9.58
C ALA A 95 -2.42 -13.17 10.69
N TYR A 96 -1.11 -13.19 10.41
CA TYR A 96 -0.08 -13.59 11.37
C TYR A 96 -0.08 -12.72 12.63
N ILE A 97 -0.12 -11.40 12.48
CA ILE A 97 -0.19 -10.50 13.64
C ILE A 97 -1.47 -10.76 14.44
N ASN A 98 -2.61 -10.89 13.75
CA ASN A 98 -3.90 -11.08 14.41
C ASN A 98 -4.00 -12.42 15.17
N THR A 99 -3.24 -13.45 14.79
CA THR A 99 -3.24 -14.75 15.46
C THR A 99 -2.16 -14.93 16.51
N HIS A 100 -1.00 -14.26 16.38
CA HIS A 100 0.17 -14.51 17.22
C HIS A 100 0.47 -13.42 18.24
N PHE A 101 -0.10 -12.22 18.09
CA PHE A 101 0.15 -11.11 19.01
C PHE A 101 -1.01 -10.96 19.99
N SER A 102 -0.68 -10.66 21.25
CA SER A 102 -1.69 -10.35 22.27
C SER A 102 -2.27 -8.94 22.11
N THR A 103 -1.49 -8.02 21.54
CA THR A 103 -1.95 -6.67 21.23
C THR A 103 -2.90 -6.69 20.03
N PRO A 104 -4.11 -6.11 20.12
CA PRO A 104 -5.05 -6.06 19.01
C PRO A 104 -4.45 -5.48 17.73
N LEU A 105 -4.70 -6.12 16.59
CA LEU A 105 -4.19 -5.73 15.27
C LEU A 105 -4.39 -4.23 14.98
N TRP A 106 -5.59 -3.70 15.24
CA TRP A 106 -5.90 -2.30 14.99
C TRP A 106 -5.02 -1.33 15.79
N GLN A 107 -4.60 -1.68 17.01
CA GLN A 107 -3.73 -0.83 17.82
C GLN A 107 -2.32 -0.78 17.22
N ILE A 108 -1.80 -1.94 16.80
CA ILE A 108 -0.50 -2.03 16.14
C ILE A 108 -0.55 -1.22 14.83
N CYS A 109 -1.53 -1.50 13.97
CA CYS A 109 -1.66 -0.83 12.69
C CYS A 109 -1.92 0.67 12.83
N LEU A 110 -2.76 1.11 13.77
CA LEU A 110 -3.03 2.53 13.99
C LEU A 110 -1.77 3.27 14.46
N THR A 111 -1.03 2.68 15.40
CA THR A 111 0.22 3.27 15.91
C THR A 111 1.23 3.42 14.78
N VAL A 112 1.49 2.35 14.02
CA VAL A 112 2.44 2.38 12.90
C VAL A 112 1.96 3.33 11.81
N PHE A 113 0.67 3.34 11.49
CA PHE A 113 0.08 4.23 10.48
C PHE A 113 0.28 5.70 10.84
N VAL A 114 -0.01 6.10 12.09
CA VAL A 114 0.19 7.48 12.55
C VAL A 114 1.66 7.88 12.50
N VAL A 115 2.57 7.03 13.00
CA VAL A 115 4.02 7.30 12.97
C VAL A 115 4.53 7.42 11.53
N ALA A 116 4.12 6.52 10.65
CA ALA A 116 4.52 6.54 9.25
C ALA A 116 4.00 7.79 8.51
N TRP A 117 2.78 8.23 8.78
CA TRP A 117 2.24 9.46 8.22
C TRP A 117 2.97 10.71 8.72
N ILE A 118 3.29 10.78 10.01
CA ILE A 118 4.14 11.84 10.56
C ILE A 118 5.48 11.87 9.81
N GLY A 119 6.10 10.70 9.61
CA GLY A 119 7.30 10.53 8.79
C GLY A 119 7.12 11.11 7.39
N GLN A 120 6.11 10.67 6.63
CA GLN A 120 5.83 11.18 5.28
C GLN A 120 5.67 12.70 5.24
N PHE A 121 4.95 13.29 6.20
CA PHE A 121 4.78 14.74 6.26
C PHE A 121 6.09 15.47 6.55
N ILE A 122 6.96 14.91 7.39
CA ILE A 122 8.32 15.45 7.61
C ILE A 122 9.13 15.37 6.32
N GLY A 123 9.08 14.24 5.60
CA GLY A 123 9.72 14.08 4.29
C GLY A 123 9.27 15.16 3.29
N HIS A 124 7.97 15.37 3.17
CA HIS A 124 7.41 16.41 2.29
C HIS A 124 7.72 17.83 2.74
N LYS A 125 7.83 18.08 4.05
CA LYS A 125 8.28 19.38 4.57
C LYS A 125 9.69 19.69 4.11
N VAL A 126 10.59 18.70 4.12
CA VAL A 126 11.97 18.84 3.60
C VAL A 126 12.00 18.97 2.07
N GLU A 127 11.13 18.26 1.36
CA GLU A 127 10.98 18.38 -0.10
C GLU A 127 10.49 19.78 -0.53
N GLY A 128 9.70 20.46 0.31
CA GLY A 128 9.07 21.74 -0.03
C GLY A 128 7.87 21.62 -0.97
N LYS A 129 7.46 20.39 -1.31
CA LYS A 129 6.27 20.11 -2.13
C LYS A 129 5.21 19.38 -1.31
N LYS A 130 3.95 19.73 -1.54
CA LYS A 130 2.81 19.06 -0.91
C LYS A 130 2.71 17.60 -1.38
N PRO A 131 2.23 16.68 -0.51
CA PRO A 131 1.98 15.30 -0.91
C PRO A 131 1.05 15.18 -2.12
N SER A 132 1.36 14.25 -3.03
CA SER A 132 0.61 14.12 -4.29
C SER A 132 -0.86 13.74 -4.11
N PHE A 133 -1.21 13.05 -3.02
CA PHE A 133 -2.60 12.65 -2.78
C PHE A 133 -3.55 13.83 -2.49
N PHE A 134 -3.02 15.02 -2.16
CA PHE A 134 -3.82 16.24 -2.09
C PHE A 134 -4.29 16.71 -3.47
N LYS A 135 -3.61 16.31 -4.55
CA LYS A 135 -4.07 16.56 -5.92
C LYS A 135 -5.11 15.53 -6.35
N ASP A 136 -4.82 14.25 -6.09
CA ASP A 136 -5.65 13.12 -6.47
C ASP A 136 -5.41 11.94 -5.52
N LEU A 137 -6.49 11.42 -4.91
CA LEU A 137 -6.43 10.26 -4.01
C LEU A 137 -5.84 9.02 -4.67
N GLN A 138 -5.88 8.90 -6.01
CA GLN A 138 -5.24 7.79 -6.73
C GLN A 138 -3.73 7.70 -6.47
N PHE A 139 -3.08 8.81 -6.11
CA PHE A 139 -1.65 8.78 -5.75
C PHE A 139 -1.33 7.94 -4.50
N LEU A 140 -2.32 7.62 -3.67
CA LEU A 140 -2.16 6.65 -2.59
C LEU A 140 -1.90 5.22 -3.13
N MET A 141 -2.48 4.89 -4.29
CA MET A 141 -2.21 3.63 -4.99
C MET A 141 -0.90 3.72 -5.81
N ILE A 142 -0.57 4.90 -6.34
CA ILE A 142 0.66 5.08 -7.12
C ILE A 142 1.91 4.95 -6.25
N GLY A 143 1.92 5.45 -5.01
CA GLY A 143 3.10 5.39 -4.14
C GLY A 143 3.70 3.98 -3.96
N PRO A 144 2.93 2.97 -3.52
CA PRO A 144 3.41 1.59 -3.40
C PRO A 144 3.89 1.01 -4.73
N ALA A 145 3.13 1.23 -5.81
CA ALA A 145 3.50 0.77 -7.15
C ALA A 145 4.80 1.42 -7.65
N TRP A 146 5.03 2.70 -7.35
CA TRP A 146 6.23 3.44 -7.71
C TRP A 146 7.48 2.84 -7.07
N LEU A 147 7.39 2.46 -5.78
CA LEU A 147 8.47 1.74 -5.10
C LEU A 147 8.76 0.39 -5.76
N LEU A 148 7.72 -0.35 -6.11
CA LEU A 148 7.86 -1.61 -6.83
C LEU A 148 8.45 -1.42 -8.24
N GLY A 149 8.17 -0.29 -8.88
CA GLY A 149 8.76 0.12 -10.16
C GLY A 149 10.29 0.16 -10.12
N PHE A 150 10.90 0.57 -9.00
CA PHE A 150 12.36 0.49 -8.85
C PHE A 150 12.88 -0.94 -8.85
N VAL A 151 12.15 -1.87 -8.23
CA VAL A 151 12.49 -3.30 -8.25
C VAL A 151 12.40 -3.82 -9.67
N TYR A 152 11.30 -3.54 -10.37
CA TYR A 152 11.11 -3.96 -11.77
C TYR A 152 12.24 -3.46 -12.67
N LYS A 153 12.59 -2.17 -12.57
CA LYS A 153 13.73 -1.61 -13.32
C LYS A 153 15.04 -2.33 -13.00
N LYS A 154 15.29 -2.66 -11.73
CA LYS A 154 16.51 -3.36 -11.30
C LYS A 154 16.60 -4.79 -11.86
N VAL A 155 15.47 -5.47 -12.02
CA VAL A 155 15.41 -6.85 -12.56
C VAL A 155 15.09 -6.91 -14.06
N GLY A 156 14.99 -5.77 -14.75
CA GLY A 156 14.74 -5.70 -16.20
C GLY A 156 13.30 -5.96 -16.63
N LEU A 157 12.32 -5.90 -15.70
CA LEU A 157 10.90 -6.04 -16.02
C LEU A 157 10.30 -4.72 -16.47
N LYS A 158 9.43 -4.77 -17.48
CA LYS A 158 8.63 -3.63 -17.96
C LYS A 158 7.26 -3.63 -17.28
N TYR A 159 6.66 -2.46 -17.15
CA TYR A 159 5.34 -2.25 -16.58
C TYR A 159 4.65 -1.03 -17.18
#